data_AF-A0A2E4L235-F1
#
_entry.id   AF-A0A2E4L235-F1
#
_cell.length_a   1.000
_cell.length_b   1.000
_cell.length_c   1.000
_cell.angle_alpha   90.00
_cell.angle_beta   90.00
_cell.angle_gamma   90.00
#
_symmetry.space_group_name_H-M   'P 1'
#
loop_
_entity.id
_entity.type
_entity.pdbx_description
1 polymer ?
#
loop_
_entity_poly.entity_id
_entity_poly.type
_entity_poly.pdbx_seq_one_letter_code
_entity_poly.pdbx_strand_id
1 'polypeptide(L)'
;MAEEQIKKEDQLFIHLVNTFVQSAWISLGKVKNPVTDTLERNLEQATYYIDLLDMLQTKMKGNLSEWEEQYIIHSLSELKLNFIDEQKKGAGAPEGSGEPTGVESSESDELEKSAEKKTENPEVKEKPKVKKKAKKATKKEKKD
;
A
#
# COMPACT_ATOMS: atom_id res chain seq x y z
N MET A 1 25.27 16.59 -7.87
CA MET A 1 23.94 16.39 -8.49
C MET A 1 22.95 17.09 -7.58
N ALA A 2 22.04 17.91 -8.13
CA ALA A 2 20.98 18.49 -7.33
C ALA A 2 19.83 17.47 -7.26
N GLU A 3 19.28 17.25 -6.07
CA GLU A 3 18.03 16.53 -5.92
C GLU A 3 16.91 17.49 -6.34
N GLU A 4 16.18 17.15 -7.41
CA GLU A 4 15.10 18.00 -7.90
C GLU A 4 13.95 18.01 -6.89
N GLN A 5 13.72 19.17 -6.26
CA GLN A 5 12.64 19.35 -5.30
C GLN A 5 11.30 19.27 -6.04
N ILE A 6 10.55 18.19 -5.78
CA ILE A 6 9.18 18.00 -6.24
C ILE A 6 8.35 19.21 -5.81
N LYS A 7 7.87 19.99 -6.79
CA LYS A 7 7.18 21.26 -6.56
C LYS A 7 5.80 21.01 -5.96
N LYS A 8 5.15 22.05 -5.46
CA LYS A 8 3.81 21.95 -4.88
C LYS A 8 2.80 21.49 -5.93
N GLU A 9 2.99 21.94 -7.17
CA GLU A 9 2.18 21.63 -8.34
C GLU A 9 2.29 20.13 -8.67
N ASP A 10 3.52 19.62 -8.79
CA ASP A 10 3.85 18.20 -8.97
C ASP A 10 3.20 17.33 -7.86
N GLN A 11 3.25 17.76 -6.59
CA GLN A 11 2.62 17.08 -5.44
C GLN A 11 1.08 17.03 -5.55
N LEU A 12 0.45 18.09 -6.08
CA LEU A 12 -1.00 18.14 -6.30
C LEU A 12 -1.42 17.25 -7.48
N PHE A 13 -0.61 17.19 -8.54
CA PHE A 13 -0.80 16.25 -9.64
C PHE A 13 -0.70 14.79 -9.17
N ILE A 14 0.33 14.46 -8.40
CA ILE A 14 0.50 13.15 -7.74
C ILE A 14 -0.75 12.80 -6.91
N HIS A 15 -1.27 13.72 -6.11
CA HIS A 15 -2.43 13.47 -5.26
C HIS A 15 -3.72 13.24 -6.08
N LEU A 16 -3.94 14.04 -7.11
CA LEU A 16 -5.09 13.91 -8.02
C LEU A 16 -5.08 12.55 -8.74
N VAL A 17 -3.96 12.15 -9.32
CA VAL A 17 -3.81 10.85 -9.98
C VAL A 17 -3.97 9.70 -8.97
N ASN A 18 -3.33 9.78 -7.80
CA ASN A 18 -3.46 8.75 -6.75
C ASN A 18 -4.88 8.59 -6.20
N THR A 19 -5.73 9.62 -6.28
CA THR A 19 -7.14 9.49 -5.88
C THR A 19 -7.85 8.47 -6.78
N PHE A 20 -7.80 8.68 -8.10
CA PHE A 20 -8.45 7.77 -9.05
C PHE A 20 -7.73 6.42 -9.15
N VAL A 21 -6.40 6.38 -9.02
CA VAL A 21 -5.64 5.12 -9.01
C VAL A 21 -6.02 4.25 -7.81
N GLN A 22 -6.16 4.81 -6.61
CA GLN A 22 -6.63 4.05 -5.44
C GLN A 22 -8.08 3.59 -5.61
N SER A 23 -8.98 4.45 -6.13
CA SER A 23 -10.35 4.03 -6.43
C SER A 23 -10.40 2.86 -7.43
N ALA A 24 -9.59 2.90 -8.49
CA ALA A 24 -9.46 1.80 -9.45
C ALA A 24 -8.93 0.52 -8.80
N TRP A 25 -7.90 0.60 -7.94
CA TRP A 25 -7.38 -0.58 -7.21
C TRP A 25 -8.39 -1.20 -6.25
N ILE A 26 -9.22 -0.37 -5.60
CA ILE A 26 -10.31 -0.84 -4.74
C ILE A 26 -11.38 -1.53 -5.61
N SER A 27 -11.85 -0.90 -6.70
CA SER A 27 -12.83 -1.49 -7.62
C SER A 27 -12.34 -2.76 -8.32
N LEU A 28 -11.03 -2.90 -8.56
CA LEU A 28 -10.41 -4.15 -9.04
C LEU A 28 -10.40 -5.29 -8.00
N GLY A 29 -10.85 -5.05 -6.76
CA GLY A 29 -10.75 -6.01 -5.66
C GLY A 29 -9.30 -6.31 -5.26
N LYS A 30 -8.36 -5.39 -5.54
CA LYS A 30 -6.93 -5.56 -5.23
C LYS A 30 -6.57 -4.94 -3.88
N VAL A 31 -7.33 -3.95 -3.45
CA VAL A 31 -7.15 -3.19 -2.21
C VAL A 31 -8.48 -3.17 -1.45
N LYS A 32 -8.41 -3.32 -0.13
CA LYS A 32 -9.56 -3.26 0.77
C LYS A 32 -10.14 -1.85 0.78
N ASN A 33 -11.46 -1.70 0.64
CA ASN A 33 -12.13 -0.41 0.75
C ASN A 33 -12.03 0.09 2.21
N PRO A 34 -11.42 1.27 2.47
CA PRO A 34 -11.17 1.75 3.83
C PRO A 34 -12.43 2.27 4.54
N VAL A 35 -13.58 2.35 3.87
CA VAL A 35 -14.86 2.80 4.45
C VAL A 35 -15.75 1.62 4.81
N THR A 36 -15.85 0.60 3.95
CA THR A 36 -16.70 -0.59 4.19
C THR A 36 -15.95 -1.74 4.86
N ASP A 37 -14.62 -1.67 4.93
CA ASP A 37 -13.73 -2.75 5.37
C ASP A 37 -13.95 -4.07 4.59
N THR A 38 -14.34 -3.97 3.31
CA THR A 38 -14.53 -5.10 2.40
C THR A 38 -13.53 -5.09 1.24
N LEU A 39 -13.26 -6.27 0.68
CA LEU A 39 -12.61 -6.43 -0.62
C LEU A 39 -13.72 -6.81 -1.62
N GLU A 40 -14.14 -5.85 -2.43
CA GLU A 40 -15.22 -6.01 -3.41
C GLU A 40 -14.67 -5.81 -4.82
N ARG A 41 -15.07 -6.65 -5.77
CA ARG A 41 -14.60 -6.57 -7.16
C ARG A 41 -15.71 -6.10 -8.10
N ASN A 42 -15.65 -4.84 -8.49
CA ASN A 42 -16.55 -4.21 -9.45
C ASN A 42 -15.76 -3.72 -10.68
N LEU A 43 -15.77 -4.53 -11.76
CA LEU A 43 -15.03 -4.21 -12.97
C LEU A 43 -15.58 -2.99 -13.73
N GLU A 44 -16.88 -2.69 -13.63
CA GLU A 44 -17.48 -1.53 -14.29
C GLU A 44 -16.98 -0.22 -13.67
N GLN A 45 -16.92 -0.16 -12.34
CA GLN A 45 -16.29 0.94 -11.60
C GLN A 45 -14.77 1.03 -11.89
N ALA A 46 -14.08 -0.12 -11.99
CA ALA A 46 -12.66 -0.13 -12.36
C ALA A 46 -12.42 0.46 -13.76
N THR A 47 -13.25 0.11 -14.76
CA THR A 47 -13.22 0.73 -16.09
C THR A 47 -13.47 2.22 -16.01
N TYR A 48 -14.51 2.67 -15.29
CA TYR A 48 -14.82 4.10 -15.14
C TYR A 48 -13.64 4.92 -14.62
N TYR A 49 -12.91 4.45 -13.60
CA TYR A 49 -11.74 5.15 -13.08
C TYR A 49 -10.52 5.10 -14.03
N ILE A 50 -10.34 4.00 -14.78
CA ILE A 50 -9.29 3.89 -15.81
C ILE A 50 -9.58 4.85 -16.98
N ASP A 51 -10.82 4.91 -17.46
CA ASP A 51 -11.23 5.79 -18.55
C ASP A 51 -11.16 7.27 -18.14
N LEU A 52 -11.44 7.59 -16.88
CA LEU A 52 -11.25 8.93 -16.33
C LEU A 52 -9.76 9.32 -16.32
N LEU A 53 -8.87 8.43 -15.90
CA LEU A 53 -7.41 8.65 -15.95
C LEU A 53 -6.89 8.77 -17.40
N ASP A 54 -7.44 8.00 -18.35
CA ASP A 54 -7.04 8.01 -19.76
C ASP A 54 -7.49 9.31 -20.46
N MET A 55 -8.71 9.75 -20.16
CA MET A 55 -9.26 11.05 -20.55
C MET A 55 -8.42 12.19 -19.94
N LEU A 56 -8.04 12.08 -18.66
CA LEU A 56 -7.21 13.05 -17.95
C LEU A 56 -5.81 13.18 -18.60
N GLN A 57 -5.14 12.06 -18.89
CA GLN A 57 -3.87 12.03 -19.64
C GLN A 57 -4.03 12.67 -21.02
N THR A 58 -5.08 12.30 -21.75
CA THR A 58 -5.35 12.81 -23.10
C THR A 58 -5.63 14.32 -23.10
N LYS A 59 -6.36 14.84 -22.11
CA LYS A 59 -6.72 16.27 -22.01
C LYS A 59 -5.56 17.17 -21.59
N MET A 60 -4.60 16.67 -20.83
CA MET A 60 -3.43 17.45 -20.37
C MET A 60 -2.18 17.23 -21.23
N LYS A 61 -2.25 16.38 -22.27
CA LYS A 61 -1.13 16.10 -23.16
C LYS A 61 -0.55 17.39 -23.77
N GLY A 62 0.76 17.58 -23.66
CA GLY A 62 1.47 18.79 -24.06
C GLY A 62 1.47 19.92 -23.02
N ASN A 63 0.77 19.76 -21.90
CA ASN A 63 0.83 20.63 -20.71
C ASN A 63 1.43 19.89 -19.49
N LEU A 64 1.68 18.58 -19.58
CA LEU A 64 2.45 17.82 -18.60
C LEU A 64 3.95 17.97 -18.86
N SER A 65 4.75 17.98 -17.80
CA SER A 65 6.19 17.68 -17.88
C SER A 65 6.43 16.22 -18.24
N GLU A 66 7.65 15.90 -18.70
CA GLU A 66 8.06 14.52 -19.01
C GLU A 66 7.86 13.58 -17.81
N TRP A 67 8.17 14.06 -16.60
CA TRP A 67 7.99 13.28 -15.37
C TRP A 67 6.50 13.00 -15.07
N GLU A 68 5.63 14.00 -15.19
CA GLU A 68 4.18 13.84 -14.98
C GLU A 68 3.55 12.92 -16.04
N GLU A 69 3.95 13.04 -17.32
CA GLU A 69 3.46 12.18 -18.39
C GLU A 69 3.91 10.73 -18.18
N GLN A 70 5.17 10.47 -17.80
CA GLN A 70 5.62 9.12 -17.45
C GLN A 70 4.87 8.56 -16.24
N TYR A 71 4.62 9.37 -15.20
CA TYR A 71 3.90 8.95 -14.00
C TYR A 71 2.47 8.47 -14.30
N ILE A 72 1.67 9.29 -15.01
CA ILE A 72 0.29 8.91 -15.33
C ILE A 72 0.21 7.75 -16.35
N ILE A 73 1.14 7.68 -17.32
CA ILE A 73 1.23 6.53 -18.26
C ILE A 73 1.58 5.23 -17.52
N HIS A 74 2.49 5.29 -16.55
CA HIS A 74 2.86 4.13 -15.74
C HIS A 74 1.66 3.61 -14.93
N SER A 75 0.97 4.49 -14.18
CA SER A 75 -0.22 4.10 -13.40
C SER A 75 -1.36 3.57 -14.28
N LEU A 76 -1.62 4.20 -15.43
CA LEU A 76 -2.59 3.69 -16.42
C LEU A 76 -2.22 2.30 -16.95
N SER A 77 -0.94 2.05 -17.20
CA SER A 77 -0.46 0.77 -17.73
C SER A 77 -0.63 -0.35 -16.71
N GLU A 78 -0.29 -0.11 -15.43
CA GLU A 78 -0.48 -1.09 -14.36
C GLU A 78 -1.96 -1.43 -14.15
N LEU A 79 -2.82 -0.41 -14.10
CA LEU A 79 -4.26 -0.59 -13.94
C LEU A 79 -4.88 -1.35 -15.12
N LYS A 80 -4.51 -1.02 -16.37
CA LYS A 80 -5.01 -1.72 -17.57
C LYS A 80 -4.58 -3.17 -17.62
N LEU A 81 -3.33 -3.49 -17.27
CA LEU A 81 -2.86 -4.88 -17.16
C LEU A 81 -3.64 -5.66 -16.09
N ASN A 82 -3.79 -5.07 -14.89
CA ASN A 82 -4.52 -5.71 -13.80
C ASN A 82 -6.02 -5.87 -14.10
N PHE A 83 -6.64 -4.89 -14.76
CA PHE A 83 -8.01 -5.00 -15.25
C PHE A 83 -8.19 -6.15 -16.24
N ILE A 84 -7.28 -6.29 -17.21
CA ILE A 84 -7.30 -7.40 -18.18
C ILE A 84 -7.20 -8.75 -17.46
N ASP A 85 -6.37 -8.87 -16.42
CA ASP A 85 -6.22 -10.13 -15.68
C ASP A 85 -7.41 -10.45 -14.76
N GLU A 86 -8.02 -9.45 -14.11
CA GLU A 86 -9.26 -9.67 -13.36
C GLU A 86 -10.46 -9.94 -14.30
N GLN A 87 -10.50 -9.31 -15.47
CA GLN A 87 -11.52 -9.57 -16.50
C GLN A 87 -11.45 -11.04 -16.96
N LYS A 88 -10.25 -11.58 -17.25
CA LYS A 88 -10.08 -13.01 -17.59
C LYS A 88 -10.63 -13.94 -16.51
N LYS A 89 -10.36 -13.66 -15.22
CA LYS A 89 -10.92 -14.44 -14.10
C LYS A 89 -12.45 -14.35 -14.03
N GLY A 90 -13.04 -13.24 -14.46
CA GLY A 90 -14.49 -13.04 -14.47
C GLY A 90 -15.28 -13.99 -15.37
N ALA A 91 -14.61 -14.72 -16.27
CA ALA A 91 -15.22 -15.76 -17.08
C ALA A 91 -15.49 -17.08 -16.31
N GLY A 92 -15.10 -17.19 -15.03
CA GLY A 92 -15.33 -18.37 -14.21
C GLY A 92 -15.63 -18.04 -12.74
N ALA A 93 -16.89 -18.31 -12.34
CA ALA A 93 -17.44 -18.23 -10.99
C ALA A 93 -17.55 -16.83 -10.31
N PRO A 94 -18.69 -16.53 -9.64
CA PRO A 94 -18.82 -15.39 -8.73
C PRO A 94 -18.57 -15.82 -7.27
N GLU A 95 -17.33 -15.71 -6.77
CA GLU A 95 -17.04 -15.94 -5.36
C GLU A 95 -17.32 -14.69 -4.51
N GLY A 96 -18.58 -14.55 -4.10
CA GLY A 96 -19.05 -13.54 -3.16
C GLY A 96 -19.38 -14.16 -1.79
N SER A 97 -18.36 -14.50 -1.01
CA SER A 97 -18.50 -14.86 0.41
C SER A 97 -17.30 -14.39 1.21
N GLY A 98 -17.51 -13.43 2.11
CA GLY A 98 -16.48 -13.01 3.07
C GLY A 98 -16.45 -13.95 4.28
N GLU A 99 -15.26 -14.47 4.62
CA GLU A 99 -15.02 -15.12 5.92
C GLU A 99 -14.28 -14.16 6.86
N PRO A 100 -14.87 -13.82 8.03
CA PRO A 100 -14.20 -13.01 9.04
C PRO A 100 -13.38 -13.90 9.97
N THR A 101 -12.06 -14.02 9.75
CA THR A 101 -11.15 -14.66 10.72
C THR A 101 -10.84 -13.73 11.89
N GLY A 102 -11.86 -13.46 12.72
CA GLY A 102 -11.68 -12.87 14.04
C GLY A 102 -11.15 -13.93 15.01
N VAL A 103 -9.97 -13.69 15.58
CA VAL A 103 -9.56 -14.31 16.85
C VAL A 103 -9.14 -13.17 17.76
N GLU A 104 -10.08 -12.73 18.59
CA GLU A 104 -9.79 -11.80 19.67
C GLU A 104 -8.93 -12.48 20.75
N SER A 105 -8.10 -11.67 21.41
CA SER A 105 -7.74 -11.92 22.80
C SER A 105 -7.69 -10.57 23.50
N SER A 106 -8.59 -10.37 24.47
CA SER A 106 -8.36 -9.52 25.65
C SER A 106 -7.20 -10.11 26.49
N GLU A 107 -6.66 -9.52 27.58
CA GLU A 107 -7.05 -8.44 28.51
C GLU A 107 -5.74 -7.76 29.03
N SER A 108 -5.69 -6.57 29.64
CA SER A 108 -6.74 -5.61 30.05
C SER A 108 -6.53 -4.25 29.32
N ASP A 109 -6.37 -3.03 29.88
CA ASP A 109 -6.33 -2.46 31.25
C ASP A 109 -6.67 -0.94 31.20
N GLU A 110 -6.83 -0.28 32.35
CA GLU A 110 -7.41 1.10 32.45
C GLU A 110 -6.42 2.29 32.52
N LEU A 111 -6.95 3.48 32.20
CA LEU A 111 -6.34 4.79 32.41
C LEU A 111 -6.94 5.49 33.64
N GLU A 112 -6.14 5.97 34.60
CA GLU A 112 -6.33 7.29 35.25
C GLU A 112 -5.23 7.70 36.26
N LYS A 113 -4.98 9.01 36.29
CA LYS A 113 -4.56 9.87 37.43
C LYS A 113 -3.13 9.88 38.04
N SER A 114 -2.57 11.10 37.92
CA SER A 114 -2.03 11.95 39.02
C SER A 114 -0.55 11.97 39.44
N ALA A 115 -0.10 13.21 39.65
CA ALA A 115 0.85 13.69 40.67
C ALA A 115 2.35 13.33 40.57
N GLU A 116 3.05 14.13 39.78
CA GLU A 116 4.22 14.93 40.19
C GLU A 116 5.15 14.47 41.36
N LYS A 117 6.46 14.44 41.03
CA LYS A 117 7.58 15.04 41.79
C LYS A 117 8.55 14.11 42.58
N LYS A 118 9.81 14.16 42.12
CA LYS A 118 11.08 14.31 42.89
C LYS A 118 12.00 13.08 43.17
N THR A 119 13.27 13.31 42.81
CA THR A 119 14.55 12.85 43.43
C THR A 119 15.16 11.46 43.16
N GLU A 120 16.49 11.53 42.95
CA GLU A 120 17.57 10.58 43.25
C GLU A 120 17.75 9.25 42.47
N ASN A 121 18.76 9.28 41.57
CA ASN A 121 19.64 8.17 41.22
C ASN A 121 20.53 7.78 42.42
N PRO A 122 20.76 6.47 42.66
CA PRO A 122 22.14 5.97 42.57
C PRO A 122 22.32 4.55 41.98
N GLU A 123 23.03 4.49 40.86
CA GLU A 123 24.33 3.78 40.69
C GLU A 123 24.49 2.22 40.78
N VAL A 124 24.93 1.64 39.64
CA VAL A 124 25.80 0.44 39.41
C VAL A 124 25.27 -0.99 39.65
N LYS A 125 25.89 -1.93 38.89
CA LYS A 125 25.93 -3.42 38.99
C LYS A 125 24.81 -4.18 38.29
N GLU A 126 25.06 -5.26 37.52
CA GLU A 126 26.31 -5.81 36.97
C GLU A 126 26.00 -6.63 35.69
N LYS A 127 27.00 -6.98 34.86
CA LYS A 127 26.83 -7.89 33.71
C LYS A 127 27.32 -9.28 34.07
N PRO A 128 26.61 -10.35 33.64
CA PRO A 128 27.23 -11.12 32.55
C PRO A 128 26.28 -11.62 31.44
N LYS A 129 26.93 -11.75 30.28
CA LYS A 129 26.60 -12.53 29.07
C LYS A 129 26.01 -13.92 29.42
N VAL A 130 25.26 -14.59 28.54
CA VAL A 130 25.87 -15.55 27.56
C VAL A 130 24.85 -16.12 26.53
N LYS A 131 25.27 -16.15 25.25
CA LYS A 131 24.87 -17.05 24.11
C LYS A 131 23.37 -17.39 23.87
N LYS A 132 22.86 -16.98 22.70
CA LYS A 132 22.02 -17.86 21.83
C LYS A 132 22.80 -18.18 20.54
N LYS A 133 22.61 -19.39 19.98
CA LYS A 133 23.36 -19.89 18.80
C LYS A 133 22.64 -19.51 17.50
N ALA A 134 23.37 -18.95 16.53
CA ALA A 134 22.90 -18.84 15.15
C ALA A 134 22.93 -20.21 14.43
N LYS A 135 22.02 -20.46 13.48
CA LYS A 135 21.97 -21.69 12.67
C LYS A 135 22.38 -21.45 11.21
N LYS A 136 23.48 -22.10 10.80
CA LYS A 136 23.70 -22.83 9.53
C LYS A 136 23.10 -22.24 8.22
N ALA A 137 23.98 -21.72 7.36
CA ALA A 137 23.81 -21.66 5.89
C ALA A 137 25.18 -21.73 5.17
N THR A 138 25.20 -21.97 3.85
CA THR A 138 26.35 -22.46 3.01
C THR A 138 26.68 -23.94 3.23
N LYS A 139 27.16 -24.73 2.25
CA LYS A 139 27.76 -24.53 0.91
C LYS A 139 27.24 -25.70 0.01
N LYS A 140 26.81 -25.63 -1.26
CA LYS A 140 27.33 -25.15 -2.58
C LYS A 140 28.54 -25.97 -3.12
N GLU A 141 28.59 -26.15 -4.45
CA GLU A 141 29.43 -27.12 -5.23
C GLU A 141 28.94 -28.58 -5.12
N LYS A 142 29.05 -29.46 -6.14
CA LYS A 142 29.44 -29.42 -7.58
C LYS A 142 28.64 -30.54 -8.28
N LYS A 143 28.11 -30.39 -9.50
CA LYS A 143 28.78 -30.52 -10.82
C LYS A 143 29.71 -31.73 -10.95
N ASP A 144 29.17 -32.80 -11.52
CA ASP A 144 29.70 -33.46 -12.73
C ASP A 144 28.51 -33.75 -13.67
#